data_AF-A0A0B1SKY7-F1
#
_entry.id   AF-A0A0B1SKY7-F1
#
_cell.length_a   1.000
_cell.length_b   1.000
_cell.length_c   1.000
_cell.angle_alpha   90.00
_cell.angle_beta   90.00
_cell.angle_gamma   90.00
#
_symmetry.space_group_name_H-M   'P 1'
#
loop_
_entity.id
_entity.type
_entity.pdbx_description
1 polymer ?
#
loop_
_entity_poly.entity_id
_entity_poly.type
_entity_poly.pdbx_seq_one_letter_code
_entity_poly.pdbx_strand_id
1 'polypeptide(L)'
;MYHYRAFSNFLLSLRGRLEGYITLHTYSQLWIYSYSHRKFTYAPDIEDTKRVAQKAVAELEKMYGTKYKYGTGPEIIYAFSGGSTDWAKEKLKVKYSYTIELRPTYEGIIGTFFCE
;
A
#
# COMPACT_ATOMS: atom_id res chain seq x y z
N MET A 1 8.61 14.08 -16.72
CA MET A 1 9.69 13.11 -16.41
C MET A 1 10.60 13.53 -15.22
N TYR A 2 10.44 14.72 -14.63
CA TYR A 2 11.33 15.21 -13.55
C TYR A 2 10.89 14.84 -12.13
N HIS A 3 9.58 14.72 -11.88
CA HIS A 3 9.03 14.54 -10.53
C HIS A 3 9.47 13.23 -9.85
N TYR A 4 9.43 12.10 -10.57
CA TYR A 4 9.84 10.82 -9.99
C TYR A 4 11.33 10.76 -9.67
N ARG A 5 12.18 11.45 -10.47
CA ARG A 5 13.63 11.50 -10.26
C ARG A 5 13.98 12.40 -9.07
N ALA A 6 13.31 13.54 -8.95
CA ALA A 6 13.47 14.41 -7.79
C ALA A 6 13.05 13.68 -6.50
N PHE A 7 11.91 13.00 -6.53
CA PHE A 7 11.40 12.26 -5.38
C PHE A 7 12.28 11.06 -5.01
N SER A 8 12.72 10.26 -5.99
CA SER A 8 13.62 9.13 -5.72
C SER A 8 14.97 9.58 -5.16
N ASN A 9 15.53 10.67 -5.66
CA ASN A 9 16.76 11.28 -5.12
C ASN A 9 16.56 11.75 -3.67
N PHE A 10 15.42 12.38 -3.38
CA PHE A 10 15.08 12.77 -2.01
C PHE A 10 15.01 11.56 -1.09
N LEU A 11 14.27 10.51 -1.46
CA LEU A 11 14.18 9.30 -0.63
C LEU A 11 15.53 8.59 -0.48
N LEU A 12 16.37 8.59 -1.52
CA LEU A 12 17.74 8.06 -1.43
C LEU A 12 18.59 8.82 -0.41
N SER A 13 18.39 10.15 -0.27
CA SER A 13 19.05 10.94 0.77
C SER A 13 18.61 10.58 2.21
N LEU A 14 17.47 9.90 2.35
CA LEU A 14 16.92 9.40 3.61
C LEU A 14 17.28 7.93 3.88
N ARG A 15 18.04 7.28 2.99
CA ARG A 15 18.41 5.86 3.15
C ARG A 15 19.08 5.62 4.51
N GLY A 16 18.63 4.59 5.22
CA GLY A 16 19.10 4.27 6.58
C GLY A 16 18.48 5.11 7.70
N ARG A 17 17.66 6.12 7.38
CA ARG A 17 16.88 6.93 8.34
C ARG A 17 15.37 6.80 8.15
N LEU A 18 14.93 6.39 6.96
CA LEU A 18 13.54 6.21 6.62
C LEU A 18 13.03 4.85 7.15
N GLU A 19 12.19 4.89 8.19
CA GLU A 19 11.64 3.69 8.82
C GLU A 19 10.32 3.22 8.20
N GLY A 20 9.58 4.14 7.58
CA GLY A 20 8.29 3.87 6.95
C GLY A 20 8.06 4.69 5.69
N TYR A 21 7.38 4.09 4.73
CA TYR A 21 7.00 4.68 3.46
C TYR A 21 5.52 4.37 3.19
N ILE A 22 4.70 5.40 3.05
CA ILE A 22 3.27 5.26 2.75
C ILE A 22 2.97 6.10 1.52
N THR A 23 2.42 5.47 0.47
CA THR A 23 1.85 6.17 -0.68
C THR A 23 0.33 6.07 -0.60
N LEU A 24 -0.34 7.21 -0.72
CA LEU A 24 -1.80 7.31 -0.64
C LEU A 24 -2.39 7.41 -2.04
N HIS A 25 -3.42 6.61 -2.26
CA HIS A 25 -4.16 6.50 -3.51
C HIS A 25 -5.66 6.41 -3.22
N THR A 26 -6.46 6.48 -4.27
CA THR A 26 -7.91 6.22 -4.26
C THR A 26 -8.24 5.45 -5.53
N TYR A 27 -9.12 4.46 -5.51
CA TYR A 27 -10.07 4.04 -4.46
C TYR A 27 -9.97 2.53 -4.21
N SER A 28 -10.76 2.01 -3.27
CA SER A 28 -11.18 0.60 -3.06
C SER A 28 -11.06 0.13 -1.60
N GLN A 29 -10.57 0.96 -0.68
CA GLN A 29 -10.31 0.58 0.71
C GLN A 29 -9.33 -0.62 0.83
N LEU A 30 -8.13 -0.46 0.31
CA LEU A 30 -7.07 -1.48 0.33
C LEU A 30 -5.85 -0.99 1.12
N TRP A 31 -5.26 -1.88 1.90
CA TRP A 31 -3.98 -1.68 2.59
C TRP A 31 -2.96 -2.67 2.05
N ILE A 32 -2.17 -2.23 1.08
CA ILE A 32 -1.25 -3.08 0.32
C ILE A 32 0.15 -2.97 0.90
N TYR A 33 0.77 -4.10 1.26
CA TYR A 33 2.19 -4.17 1.62
C TYR A 33 3.01 -4.83 0.50
N SER A 34 4.30 -4.48 0.41
CA SER A 34 5.21 -5.07 -0.57
C SER A 34 5.41 -6.59 -0.36
N TYR A 35 5.60 -7.38 -1.42
CA TYR A 35 5.80 -6.98 -2.82
C TYR A 35 4.56 -7.18 -3.69
N SER A 36 4.42 -6.37 -4.72
CA SER A 36 3.28 -6.38 -5.65
C SER A 36 3.62 -6.87 -7.06
N HIS A 37 4.90 -7.01 -7.42
CA HIS A 37 5.30 -7.31 -8.81
C HIS A 37 4.94 -8.71 -9.31
N ARG A 38 4.79 -9.70 -8.42
CA ARG A 38 4.38 -11.06 -8.81
C ARG A 38 3.83 -11.86 -7.62
N LYS A 39 3.00 -12.86 -7.91
CA LYS A 39 2.45 -13.80 -6.90
C LYS A 39 3.56 -14.53 -6.15
N PHE A 40 3.26 -14.95 -4.92
CA PHE A 40 4.14 -15.75 -4.07
C PHE A 40 5.53 -15.13 -3.83
N THR A 41 5.61 -13.80 -3.83
CA THR A 41 6.83 -13.07 -3.52
C THR A 41 6.62 -12.18 -2.33
N TYR A 42 7.26 -12.57 -1.23
CA TYR A 42 7.08 -11.93 0.06
C TYR A 42 8.42 -11.41 0.55
N ALA A 43 8.38 -10.28 1.24
CA ALA A 43 9.57 -9.79 1.93
C ALA A 43 9.88 -10.67 3.15
N PRO A 44 11.14 -10.75 3.60
CA PRO A 44 11.51 -11.55 4.78
C PRO A 44 10.79 -11.15 6.07
N ASP A 45 10.29 -9.92 6.14
CA ASP A 45 9.61 -9.30 7.28
C ASP A 45 8.07 -9.28 7.15
N ILE A 46 7.53 -10.09 6.23
CA ILE A 46 6.10 -10.09 5.85
C ILE A 46 5.16 -10.30 7.03
N GLU A 47 5.55 -11.13 8.01
CA GLU A 47 4.73 -11.41 9.18
C GLU A 47 4.47 -10.13 10.00
N ASP A 48 5.50 -9.30 10.18
CA ASP A 48 5.36 -8.07 10.95
C ASP A 48 4.64 -6.98 10.16
N THR A 49 4.94 -6.83 8.87
CA THR A 49 4.26 -5.83 8.03
C THR A 49 2.76 -6.15 7.87
N LYS A 50 2.41 -7.44 7.73
CA LYS A 50 1.03 -7.93 7.73
C LYS A 50 0.34 -7.67 9.07
N ARG A 51 1.01 -7.97 10.19
CA ARG A 51 0.48 -7.71 11.54
C ARG A 51 0.17 -6.23 11.76
N VAL A 52 1.04 -5.33 11.29
CA VAL A 52 0.82 -3.88 11.37
C VAL A 52 -0.34 -3.44 10.48
N ALA A 53 -0.41 -3.93 9.24
CA ALA A 53 -1.53 -3.65 8.34
C ALA A 53 -2.87 -4.11 8.95
N GLN A 54 -2.93 -5.33 9.49
CA GLN A 54 -4.12 -5.88 10.15
C GLN A 54 -4.58 -5.00 11.32
N LYS A 55 -3.66 -4.54 12.17
CA LYS A 55 -3.99 -3.62 13.27
C LYS A 55 -4.51 -2.30 12.74
N ALA A 56 -3.89 -1.73 11.72
CA ALA A 56 -4.29 -0.44 11.17
C ALA A 56 -5.71 -0.49 10.57
N VAL A 57 -6.04 -1.54 9.81
CA VAL A 57 -7.39 -1.68 9.26
C VAL A 57 -8.45 -1.94 10.35
N ALA A 58 -8.10 -2.66 11.42
CA ALA A 58 -9.01 -2.91 12.53
C ALA A 58 -9.34 -1.62 13.30
N GLU A 59 -8.35 -0.75 13.53
CA GLU A 59 -8.59 0.55 14.16
C GLU A 59 -9.42 1.49 13.26
N LEU A 60 -9.19 1.46 11.95
CA LEU A 60 -10.02 2.20 10.98
C LEU A 60 -11.48 1.71 10.98
N GLU A 61 -11.69 0.39 11.07
CA GLU A 61 -13.03 -0.21 11.18
C GLU A 61 -13.70 0.20 12.50
N LYS A 62 -12.98 0.16 13.62
CA LYS A 62 -13.50 0.59 14.92
C LYS A 62 -13.92 2.06 14.93
N MET A 63 -13.13 2.93 14.31
CA MET A 63 -13.36 4.38 14.33
C MET A 63 -14.50 4.80 13.39
N TYR A 64 -14.59 4.19 12.21
CA TYR A 64 -15.49 4.68 11.16
C TYR A 64 -16.37 3.62 10.49
N GLY A 65 -16.32 2.37 10.94
CA GLY A 65 -17.08 1.25 10.36
C GLY A 65 -16.61 0.82 8.96
N THR A 66 -15.53 1.41 8.43
CA THR A 66 -15.05 1.05 7.09
C THR A 66 -14.13 -0.15 7.08
N LYS A 67 -14.45 -1.08 6.18
CA LYS A 67 -13.73 -2.35 6.02
C LYS A 67 -12.68 -2.23 4.92
N TYR A 68 -11.41 -2.25 5.33
CA TYR A 68 -10.29 -2.30 4.41
C TYR A 68 -9.80 -3.74 4.25
N LYS A 69 -9.52 -4.17 3.01
CA LYS A 69 -8.79 -5.42 2.75
C LYS A 69 -7.29 -5.15 2.89
N TYR A 70 -6.52 -6.13 3.34
CA TYR A 70 -5.06 -6.02 3.44
C TYR A 70 -4.37 -7.25 2.85
N GLY A 71 -3.24 -7.05 2.19
CA GLY A 71 -2.56 -8.09 1.41
C GLY A 71 -1.41 -7.52 0.58
N THR A 72 -0.66 -8.38 -0.10
CA THR A 72 0.16 -7.97 -1.24
C THR A 72 -0.71 -7.62 -2.45
N GLY A 73 -0.19 -6.84 -3.40
CA GLY A 73 -0.94 -6.49 -4.63
C GLY A 73 -1.58 -7.71 -5.31
N PRO A 74 -0.82 -8.78 -5.62
CA PRO A 74 -1.34 -9.99 -6.25
C PRO A 74 -2.39 -10.77 -5.43
N GLU A 75 -2.45 -10.58 -4.11
CA GLU A 75 -3.42 -11.25 -3.24
C GLU A 75 -4.78 -10.52 -3.21
N ILE A 76 -4.77 -9.18 -3.26
CA ILE A 76 -5.99 -8.39 -3.03
C ILE A 76 -6.41 -7.49 -4.20
N ILE A 77 -5.61 -7.39 -5.26
CA ILE A 77 -5.97 -6.67 -6.47
C ILE A 77 -5.46 -7.39 -7.74
N TYR A 78 -4.22 -7.15 -8.14
CA TYR A 78 -3.50 -7.81 -9.23
C TYR A 78 -1.98 -7.57 -9.09
N ALA A 79 -1.17 -8.28 -9.85
CA ALA A 79 0.28 -8.07 -9.86
C ALA A 79 0.66 -6.83 -10.69
N PHE A 80 1.47 -5.93 -10.13
CA PHE A 80 1.93 -4.72 -10.80
C PHE A 80 3.38 -4.41 -10.47
N SER A 81 4.16 -3.99 -11.47
CA SER A 81 5.57 -3.64 -11.33
C SER A 81 5.79 -2.12 -11.37
N GLY A 82 6.94 -1.66 -10.87
CA GLY A 82 7.30 -0.23 -10.88
C GLY A 82 6.65 0.61 -9.77
N GLY A 83 5.89 -0.02 -8.86
CA GLY A 83 5.32 0.65 -7.69
C GLY A 83 6.40 1.24 -6.78
N SER A 84 6.18 2.47 -6.31
CA SER A 84 7.12 3.18 -5.43
C SER A 84 7.32 2.49 -4.08
N THR A 85 6.29 1.79 -3.59
CA THR A 85 6.33 0.99 -2.36
C THR A 85 7.33 -0.17 -2.45
N ASP A 86 7.27 -0.95 -3.52
CA ASP A 86 8.22 -2.04 -3.79
C ASP A 86 9.63 -1.51 -4.03
N TRP A 87 9.75 -0.37 -4.70
CA TRP A 87 11.04 0.30 -4.88
C TRP A 87 11.63 0.78 -3.56
N ALA A 88 10.84 1.37 -2.66
CA ALA A 88 11.29 1.80 -1.33
C ALA A 88 11.71 0.59 -0.48
N LYS A 89 10.92 -0.48 -0.49
CA LYS A 89 11.24 -1.76 0.14
C LYS A 89 12.57 -2.32 -0.39
N GLU A 90 12.75 -2.37 -1.70
CA GLU A 90 13.91 -3.01 -2.31
C GLU A 90 15.18 -2.17 -2.26
N LYS A 91 15.11 -0.89 -2.63
CA LYS A 91 16.30 -0.02 -2.77
C LYS A 91 16.69 0.66 -1.49
N LEU A 92 15.72 1.07 -0.68
CA LEU A 92 15.96 1.78 0.56
C LEU A 92 15.93 0.87 1.80
N LYS A 93 15.44 -0.37 1.64
CA LYS A 93 15.28 -1.36 2.72
C LYS A 93 14.34 -0.89 3.83
N VAL A 94 13.33 -0.10 3.45
CA VAL A 94 12.28 0.40 4.36
C VAL A 94 11.33 -0.76 4.70
N LYS A 95 11.36 -1.20 5.96
CA LYS A 95 10.53 -2.31 6.46
C LYS A 95 9.03 -2.04 6.22
N TYR A 96 8.54 -0.91 6.71
CA TYR A 96 7.12 -0.57 6.67
C TYR A 96 6.80 0.22 5.40
N SER A 97 6.67 -0.48 4.27
CA SER A 97 6.31 0.11 2.98
C SER A 97 4.89 -0.29 2.58
N TYR A 98 3.98 0.69 2.47
CA TYR A 98 2.57 0.48 2.17
C TYR A 98 2.04 1.37 1.04
N THR A 99 1.13 0.82 0.24
CA THR A 99 0.19 1.56 -0.61
C THR A 99 -1.18 1.49 0.04
N ILE A 100 -1.82 2.64 0.30
CA ILE A 100 -3.17 2.69 0.86
C ILE A 100 -4.11 3.25 -0.20
N GLU A 101 -5.06 2.43 -0.64
CA GLU A 101 -6.18 2.84 -1.49
C GLU A 101 -7.33 3.25 -0.59
N LEU A 102 -7.67 4.54 -0.56
CA LEU A 102 -8.67 5.10 0.33
C LEU A 102 -10.10 4.83 -0.19
N ARG A 103 -11.08 5.48 0.44
CA ARG A 103 -12.50 5.44 0.07
C ARG A 103 -12.74 6.00 -1.34
N PRO A 104 -13.90 5.68 -1.95
CA PRO A 104 -14.92 4.70 -1.52
C PRO A 104 -14.50 3.23 -1.77
N THR A 105 -15.38 2.28 -1.43
CA THR A 105 -15.26 0.90 -1.93
C THR A 105 -15.61 0.85 -3.42
N TYR A 106 -15.12 -0.17 -4.12
CA TYR A 106 -15.48 -0.40 -5.52
C TYR A 106 -17.00 -0.59 -5.68
N GLU A 107 -17.62 -1.34 -4.77
CA GLU A 107 -19.08 -1.53 -4.74
C GLU A 107 -19.83 -0.23 -4.43
N GLY A 108 -19.25 0.63 -3.58
CA GLY A 108 -19.81 1.94 -3.25
C GLY A 108 -19.88 2.85 -4.46
N ILE A 109 -18.89 2.78 -5.36
CA ILE A 109 -18.90 3.51 -6.64
C ILE A 109 -20.02 2.99 -7.53
N ILE A 110 -20.09 1.67 -7.74
CA ILE A 110 -21.12 1.06 -8.58
C ILE A 110 -22.52 1.39 -8.04
N GLY A 111 -22.72 1.30 -6.72
CA GLY A 111 -23.97 1.65 -6.06
C GLY A 111 -24.38 3.10 -6.26
N THR A 112 -23.44 4.06 -6.25
CA THR A 112 -23.74 5.47 -6.59
C THR A 112 -24.11 5.67 -8.06
N PHE A 113 -23.53 4.92 -8.99
CA PHE A 113 -23.85 5.05 -10.43
C PHE A 113 -25.24 4.50 -10.81
N PHE A 114 -25.84 3.65 -9.97
CA PHE A 114 -27.18 3.09 -10.21
C PHE A 114 -28.29 3.75 -9.36
N CYS A 115 -27.96 4.79 -8.59
CA CYS A 115 -28.91 5.47 -7.71
C CYS A 115 -29.31 6.89 -8.19
N GLU A 116 -28.96 7.25 -9.43
CA GLU A 116 -29.56 8.36 -10.20
C GLU A 116 -30.39 7.79 -11.36
#